data_AF-A0A961HD14-F1
#
_entry.id   AF-A0A961HD14-F1
#
_cell.length_a   1.000
_cell.length_b   1.000
_cell.length_c   1.000
_cell.angle_alpha   90.00
_cell.angle_beta   90.00
_cell.angle_gamma   90.00
#
_symmetry.space_group_name_H-M   'P 1'
#
loop_
_entity.id
_entity.type
_entity.pdbx_description
1 polymer ?
#
loop_
_entity_poly.entity_id
_entity_poly.type
_entity_poly.pdbx_seq_one_letter_code
_entity_poly.pdbx_strand_id
1 'polypeptide(L)'
;MEPDHLIREYLLLGLRFDRIEVGYVDSFTGDNGLRRMVAGEPAPQPAELAAQARRLLAALPSVPRGAAFTEQRAGFVGAHLRALDCAARKFAGEDVGFVEEVRDYFDVEIGRGEPERYRAAHARLDEVLGGNGPLAERMEAHRRAEEIPPARLGECIHAFSSALRDIVRSAYPLPSAETVVYEVVTDKPWSGFNYYEGGY
;
A
#
# COMPACT_ATOMS: atom_id res chain seq x y z
N MET A 1 18.83 4.17 22.27
CA MET A 1 18.84 3.43 21.00
C MET A 1 19.07 4.45 19.91
N GLU A 2 20.08 4.25 19.06
CA GLU A 2 20.36 5.17 17.96
C GLU A 2 19.43 4.94 16.76
N PRO A 3 19.18 5.97 15.92
CA PRO A 3 18.28 5.87 14.78
C PRO A 3 18.63 4.72 13.82
N ASP A 4 19.91 4.55 13.48
CA ASP A 4 20.35 3.51 12.55
C ASP A 4 20.10 2.11 13.10
N HIS A 5 20.25 1.92 14.41
CA HIS A 5 19.96 0.64 15.06
C HIS A 5 18.46 0.34 15.04
N LEU A 6 17.60 1.32 15.36
CA LEU A 6 16.15 1.17 15.28
C LEU A 6 15.72 0.81 13.84
N ILE A 7 16.21 1.55 12.84
CA ILE A 7 15.85 1.32 11.43
C ILE A 7 16.29 -0.06 10.99
N ARG A 8 17.51 -0.49 11.34
CA ARG A 8 17.99 -1.83 11.02
C ARG A 8 17.09 -2.92 11.62
N GLU A 9 16.74 -2.81 12.91
CA GLU A 9 15.85 -3.78 13.57
C GLU A 9 14.45 -3.78 12.97
N TYR A 10 13.91 -2.62 12.62
CA TYR A 10 12.64 -2.48 11.91
C TYR A 10 12.67 -3.18 10.53
N LEU A 11 13.73 -2.99 9.74
CA LEU A 11 13.88 -3.65 8.44
C LEU A 11 14.02 -5.17 8.58
N LEU A 12 14.84 -5.64 9.53
CA LEU A 12 14.98 -7.07 9.82
C LEU A 12 13.64 -7.68 10.26
N LEU A 13 12.89 -6.98 11.11
CA LEU A 13 11.56 -7.41 11.53
C LEU A 13 10.63 -7.60 10.33
N GLY A 14 10.50 -6.60 9.45
CA GLY A 14 9.66 -6.71 8.25
C GLY A 14 10.07 -7.88 7.35
N LEU A 15 11.38 -8.07 7.12
CA LEU A 15 11.90 -9.19 6.33
C LEU A 15 11.63 -10.56 6.96
N ARG A 16 11.48 -10.67 8.28
CA ARG A 16 11.11 -11.92 8.96
C ARG A 16 9.66 -12.32 8.66
N PHE A 17 8.76 -11.36 8.44
CA PHE A 17 7.39 -11.69 8.02
C PHE A 17 7.32 -12.34 6.64
N ASP A 18 8.23 -12.00 5.73
CA ASP A 18 8.37 -12.64 4.41
C ASP A 18 8.73 -14.14 4.51
N ARG A 19 9.19 -14.58 5.69
CA ARG A 19 9.46 -16.00 6.01
C ARG A 19 8.28 -16.69 6.70
N ILE A 20 7.26 -15.95 7.13
CA ILE A 20 5.97 -16.48 7.60
C ILE A 20 5.04 -16.66 6.39
N GLU A 21 4.89 -15.61 5.60
CA GLU A 21 4.06 -15.57 4.41
C GLU A 21 4.90 -15.04 3.24
N VAL A 22 5.06 -15.85 2.20
CA VAL A 22 5.91 -15.49 1.05
C VAL A 22 5.25 -14.34 0.28
N GLY A 23 5.99 -13.26 0.05
CA GLY A 23 5.47 -12.07 -0.62
C GLY A 23 4.87 -11.04 0.35
N TYR A 24 5.06 -11.23 1.67
CA TYR A 24 4.67 -10.21 2.65
C TYR A 24 5.43 -8.90 2.45
N VAL A 25 6.69 -8.97 2.02
CA VAL A 25 7.47 -7.79 1.62
C VAL A 25 7.50 -7.69 0.10
N ASP A 26 6.52 -6.96 -0.44
CA ASP A 26 6.30 -6.78 -1.88
C ASP A 26 7.49 -6.12 -2.60
N SER A 27 8.10 -5.09 -2.00
CA SER A 27 9.32 -4.47 -2.52
C SER A 27 10.30 -4.11 -1.41
N PHE A 28 11.59 -4.35 -1.66
CA PHE A 28 12.68 -4.01 -0.76
C PHE A 28 13.88 -3.51 -1.55
N THR A 29 14.15 -2.21 -1.45
CA THR A 29 15.28 -1.53 -2.11
C THR A 29 16.47 -1.28 -1.16
N GLY A 30 16.43 -1.86 0.04
CA GLY A 30 17.50 -1.74 1.02
C GLY A 30 18.68 -2.70 0.79
N ASP A 31 19.56 -2.80 1.77
CA ASP A 31 20.72 -3.71 1.70
C ASP A 31 20.27 -5.18 1.62
N ASN A 32 20.54 -5.83 0.47
CA ASN A 32 20.31 -7.25 0.24
C ASN A 32 21.05 -8.17 1.26
N GLY A 33 22.07 -7.65 1.96
CA GLY A 33 22.67 -8.30 3.12
C GLY A 33 21.66 -8.62 4.22
N LEU A 34 20.66 -7.76 4.45
CA LEU A 34 19.61 -8.01 5.45
C LEU A 34 18.72 -9.19 5.06
N ARG A 35 18.36 -9.32 3.78
CA ARG A 35 17.60 -10.49 3.28
C ARG A 35 18.38 -11.78 3.51
N ARG A 36 19.68 -11.78 3.17
CA ARG A 36 20.56 -12.96 3.40
C ARG A 36 20.68 -13.32 4.88
N MET A 37 20.77 -12.31 5.75
CA MET A 37 20.79 -12.55 7.20
C MET A 37 19.52 -13.24 7.67
N VAL A 38 18.35 -12.67 7.35
CA VAL A 38 17.05 -13.21 7.77
C VAL A 38 16.78 -14.60 7.19
N ALA A 39 17.24 -14.88 5.97
CA ALA A 39 17.14 -16.20 5.36
C ALA A 39 17.90 -17.29 6.13
N GLY A 40 18.98 -16.93 6.83
CA GLY A 40 19.77 -17.86 7.65
C GLY A 40 19.28 -18.04 9.08
N GLU A 41 18.26 -17.30 9.52
CA GLU A 41 17.71 -17.40 10.88
C GLU A 41 16.82 -18.65 11.04
N PRO A 42 16.55 -19.10 12.28
CA PRO A 42 15.49 -20.07 12.55
C PRO A 42 14.12 -19.60 12.04
N ALA A 43 13.15 -20.52 11.92
CA ALA A 43 11.79 -20.16 11.54
C ALA A 43 11.19 -19.14 12.55
N PRO A 44 10.71 -17.98 12.09
CA PRO A 44 10.19 -16.95 12.99
C PRO A 44 8.93 -17.43 13.71
N GLN A 45 8.80 -17.06 14.98
CA GLN A 45 7.59 -17.28 15.75
C GLN A 45 6.74 -16.00 15.79
N PRO A 46 5.48 -16.01 15.35
CA PRO A 46 4.64 -14.80 15.31
C PRO A 46 4.59 -14.04 16.65
N ALA A 47 4.43 -14.75 17.77
CA ALA A 47 4.41 -14.13 19.10
C ALA A 47 5.71 -13.38 19.45
N GLU A 48 6.87 -13.88 19.00
CA GLU A 48 8.16 -13.22 19.20
C GLU A 48 8.29 -11.96 18.33
N LEU A 49 7.78 -12.01 17.09
CA LEU A 49 7.74 -10.85 16.19
C LEU A 49 6.84 -9.74 16.75
N ALA A 50 5.66 -10.10 17.30
CA ALA A 50 4.77 -9.15 17.98
C ALA A 50 5.49 -8.49 19.17
N ALA A 51 6.16 -9.28 20.00
CA ALA A 51 6.96 -8.76 21.11
C ALA A 51 8.10 -7.85 20.64
N GLN A 52 8.75 -8.17 19.51
CA GLN A 52 9.79 -7.31 18.92
C GLN A 52 9.21 -5.99 18.41
N ALA A 53 8.09 -6.02 17.69
CA ALA A 53 7.40 -4.83 17.21
C ALA A 53 7.06 -3.87 18.35
N ARG A 54 6.46 -4.39 19.43
CA ARG A 54 6.14 -3.61 20.64
C ARG A 54 7.37 -3.04 21.35
N ARG A 55 8.47 -3.80 21.44
CA ARG A 55 9.74 -3.30 22.00
C ARG A 55 10.30 -2.12 21.20
N LEU A 56 10.31 -2.23 19.88
CA LEU A 56 10.79 -1.14 19.00
C LEU A 56 9.87 0.08 19.09
N LEU A 57 8.55 -0.14 19.12
CA LEU A 57 7.56 0.92 19.25
C LEU A 57 7.70 1.66 20.59
N ALA A 58 7.96 0.93 21.68
CA ALA A 58 8.20 1.52 23.00
C ALA A 58 9.53 2.30 23.09
N ALA A 59 10.55 1.89 22.33
CA ALA A 59 11.85 2.58 22.29
C ALA A 59 11.82 3.86 21.43
N LEU A 60 10.96 3.89 20.40
CA LEU A 60 10.87 4.94 19.39
C LEU A 60 10.81 6.39 19.93
N PRO A 61 10.07 6.71 21.02
CA PRO A 61 10.02 8.07 21.56
C PRO A 61 11.38 8.58 22.07
N SER A 62 12.23 7.67 22.54
CA SER A 62 13.55 7.99 23.11
C SER A 62 14.67 8.01 22.06
N VAL A 63 14.37 7.71 20.79
CA VAL A 63 15.36 7.71 19.71
C VAL A 63 15.64 9.17 19.28
N PRO A 64 16.89 9.65 19.31
CA PRO A 64 17.22 11.02 18.93
C PRO A 64 16.71 11.39 17.54
N ARG A 65 16.15 12.60 17.40
CA ARG A 65 15.76 13.14 16.09
C ARG A 65 16.91 13.88 15.44
N GLY A 66 16.97 13.84 14.12
CA GLY A 66 17.98 14.55 13.34
C GLY A 66 17.57 14.68 11.87
N ALA A 67 18.46 15.23 11.05
CA ALA A 67 18.20 15.46 9.62
C ALA A 67 17.80 14.18 8.88
N ALA A 68 18.44 13.04 9.19
CA ALA A 68 18.14 11.75 8.58
C ALA A 68 16.96 11.01 9.25
N PHE A 69 16.61 11.34 10.50
CA PHE A 69 15.53 10.70 11.25
C PHE A 69 14.66 11.76 11.92
N THR A 70 13.76 12.32 11.11
CA THR A 70 12.83 13.39 11.50
C THR A 70 11.65 12.85 12.29
N GLU A 71 10.83 13.73 12.89
CA GLU A 71 9.57 13.32 13.52
C GLU A 71 8.61 12.63 12.55
N GLN A 72 8.55 13.10 11.30
CA GLN A 72 7.73 12.45 10.27
C GLN A 72 8.19 11.01 10.01
N ARG A 73 9.52 10.79 9.91
CA ARG A 73 10.07 9.44 9.70
C ARG A 73 9.85 8.55 10.91
N ALA A 74 9.95 9.10 12.12
CA ALA A 74 9.62 8.38 13.33
C ALA A 74 8.12 7.99 13.38
N GLY A 75 7.22 8.91 13.02
CA GLY A 75 5.78 8.64 12.91
C GLY A 75 5.47 7.52 11.91
N PHE A 76 6.09 7.56 10.72
CA PHE A 76 5.97 6.51 9.71
C PHE A 76 6.42 5.14 10.22
N VAL A 77 7.60 5.06 10.84
CA VAL A 77 8.10 3.81 11.44
C VAL A 77 7.17 3.34 12.57
N GLY A 78 6.64 4.26 13.39
CA GLY A 78 5.69 3.96 14.45
C GLY A 78 4.40 3.33 13.92
N ALA A 79 3.82 3.86 12.84
CA ALA A 79 2.65 3.28 12.18
C ALA A 79 2.95 1.88 11.65
N HIS A 80 4.09 1.69 10.97
CA HIS A 80 4.49 0.37 10.49
C HIS A 80 4.74 -0.65 11.62
N LEU A 81 5.32 -0.23 12.75
CA LEU A 81 5.51 -1.13 13.90
C LEU A 81 4.18 -1.55 14.53
N ARG A 82 3.15 -0.67 14.55
CA ARG A 82 1.79 -1.04 14.95
C ARG A 82 1.18 -2.05 13.97
N ALA A 83 1.33 -1.82 12.67
CA ALA A 83 0.86 -2.75 11.65
C ALA A 83 1.52 -4.13 11.77
N LEU A 84 2.84 -4.18 11.97
CA LEU A 84 3.58 -5.43 12.17
C LEU A 84 3.16 -6.15 13.45
N ASP A 85 2.93 -5.44 14.56
CA ASP A 85 2.39 -6.04 15.79
C ASP A 85 1.01 -6.68 15.55
N CYS A 86 0.09 -5.96 14.89
CA CYS A 86 -1.22 -6.48 14.51
C CYS A 86 -1.10 -7.72 13.61
N ALA A 87 -0.24 -7.70 12.59
CA ALA A 87 -0.02 -8.83 11.71
C ALA A 87 0.52 -10.05 12.45
N ALA A 88 1.49 -9.85 13.35
CA ALA A 88 2.04 -10.94 14.15
C ALA A 88 1.00 -11.56 15.09
N ARG A 89 0.14 -10.75 15.73
CA ARG A 89 -0.99 -11.25 16.53
C ARG A 89 -1.93 -12.11 15.69
N LYS A 90 -2.28 -11.67 14.48
CA LYS A 90 -3.11 -12.46 13.54
C LYS A 90 -2.44 -13.75 13.10
N PHE A 91 -1.15 -13.73 12.76
CA PHE A 91 -0.38 -14.95 12.45
C PHE A 91 -0.25 -15.89 13.65
N ALA A 92 -0.33 -15.38 14.89
CA ALA A 92 -0.40 -16.18 16.11
C ALA A 92 -1.80 -16.77 16.37
N GLY A 93 -2.80 -16.45 15.55
CA GLY A 93 -4.18 -16.93 15.69
C GLY A 93 -5.05 -16.11 16.62
N GLU A 94 -4.64 -14.89 16.99
CA GLU A 94 -5.49 -13.97 17.76
C GLU A 94 -6.63 -13.42 16.91
N ASP A 95 -7.81 -13.27 17.51
CA ASP A 95 -8.97 -12.63 16.87
C ASP A 95 -8.86 -11.10 17.00
N VAL A 96 -8.59 -10.43 15.89
CA VAL A 96 -8.49 -8.96 15.80
C VAL A 96 -9.71 -8.44 15.05
N GLY A 97 -10.45 -7.54 15.69
CA GLY A 97 -11.66 -6.97 15.08
C GLY A 97 -11.36 -6.11 13.85
N PHE A 98 -12.23 -6.14 12.85
CA PHE A 98 -12.02 -5.45 11.56
C PHE A 98 -11.67 -3.95 11.70
N VAL A 99 -12.32 -3.22 12.60
CA VAL A 99 -12.03 -1.78 12.81
C VAL A 99 -10.65 -1.56 13.44
N GLU A 100 -10.26 -2.44 14.38
CA GLU A 100 -8.93 -2.41 14.97
C GLU A 100 -7.87 -2.75 13.92
N GLU A 101 -8.10 -3.80 13.13
CA GLU A 101 -7.20 -4.20 12.05
C GLU A 101 -6.99 -3.07 11.05
N VAL A 102 -8.05 -2.41 10.60
CA VAL A 102 -7.93 -1.29 9.66
C VAL A 102 -7.15 -0.12 10.27
N ARG A 103 -7.41 0.20 11.54
CA ARG A 103 -6.67 1.23 12.26
C ARG A 103 -5.20 0.88 12.38
N ASP A 104 -4.87 -0.35 12.74
CA ASP A 104 -3.48 -0.73 13.00
C ASP A 104 -2.68 -0.92 11.71
N TYR A 105 -3.28 -1.42 10.63
CA TYR A 105 -2.63 -1.60 9.33
C TYR A 105 -2.49 -0.31 8.53
N PHE A 106 -3.53 0.53 8.54
CA PHE A 106 -3.62 1.68 7.65
C PHE A 106 -3.51 3.02 8.38
N ASP A 107 -3.38 3.02 9.71
CA ASP A 107 -3.31 4.22 10.56
C ASP A 107 -4.53 5.15 10.37
N VAL A 108 -5.71 4.56 10.09
CA VAL A 108 -6.98 5.27 9.90
C VAL A 108 -8.12 4.67 10.70
N GLU A 109 -8.92 5.54 11.32
CA GLU A 109 -10.15 5.11 11.98
C GLU A 109 -11.32 5.06 10.99
N ILE A 110 -12.05 3.95 10.99
CA ILE A 110 -13.22 3.76 10.13
C ILE A 110 -14.50 3.57 10.93
N GLY A 111 -15.61 3.97 10.32
CA GLY A 111 -16.95 3.76 10.82
C GLY A 111 -17.92 3.51 9.67
N ARG A 112 -19.15 3.17 10.00
CA ARG A 112 -20.22 3.09 8.99
C ARG A 112 -20.47 4.49 8.43
N GLY A 113 -20.56 4.61 7.11
CA GLY A 113 -20.92 5.87 6.47
C GLY A 113 -22.39 6.22 6.67
N GLU A 114 -22.70 7.51 6.59
CA GLU A 114 -24.06 8.04 6.69
C GLU A 114 -24.94 7.63 5.49
N PRO A 115 -26.05 6.89 5.69
CA PRO A 115 -26.93 6.43 4.62
C PRO A 115 -27.38 7.53 3.66
N GLU A 116 -27.62 8.74 4.19
CA GLU A 116 -28.11 9.86 3.41
C GLU A 116 -27.08 10.39 2.41
N ARG A 117 -25.78 10.29 2.71
CA ARG A 117 -24.71 10.67 1.78
C ARG A 117 -24.73 9.79 0.53
N TYR A 118 -25.00 8.49 0.70
CA TYR A 118 -25.14 7.57 -0.42
C TYR A 118 -26.39 7.85 -1.25
N ARG A 119 -27.53 8.17 -0.60
CA ARG A 119 -28.75 8.58 -1.32
C ARG A 119 -28.55 9.84 -2.13
N ALA A 120 -27.90 10.85 -1.55
CA ALA A 120 -27.57 12.09 -2.26
C ALA A 120 -26.63 11.82 -3.47
N ALA A 121 -25.65 10.92 -3.33
CA ALA A 121 -24.80 10.52 -4.44
C ALA A 121 -25.59 9.81 -5.55
N HIS A 122 -26.53 8.92 -5.20
CA HIS A 122 -27.41 8.26 -6.17
C HIS A 122 -28.30 9.26 -6.91
N ALA A 123 -28.88 10.26 -6.23
CA ALA A 123 -29.68 11.29 -6.87
C ALA A 123 -28.86 12.12 -7.89
N ARG A 124 -27.62 12.46 -7.55
CA ARG A 124 -26.71 13.17 -8.47
C ARG A 124 -26.33 12.31 -9.69
N LEU A 125 -26.10 11.01 -9.48
CA LEU A 125 -25.84 10.07 -10.59
C LEU A 125 -27.08 9.91 -11.48
N ASP A 126 -28.27 9.85 -10.89
CA ASP A 126 -29.55 9.75 -11.61
C ASP A 126 -29.79 10.95 -12.52
N GLU A 127 -29.55 12.16 -12.01
CA GLU A 127 -29.63 13.41 -12.76
C GLU A 127 -28.63 13.47 -13.93
N VAL A 128 -27.35 13.16 -13.66
CA VAL A 128 -26.28 13.28 -14.66
C VAL A 128 -26.40 12.22 -15.76
N LEU A 129 -26.77 10.99 -15.42
CA LEU A 129 -26.99 9.95 -16.44
C LEU A 129 -28.25 10.23 -17.26
N GLY A 130 -29.27 10.84 -16.65
CA GLY A 130 -30.59 11.04 -17.24
C GLY A 130 -31.23 9.71 -17.67
N GLY A 131 -32.26 9.80 -18.52
CA GLY A 131 -32.97 8.65 -19.05
C GLY A 131 -34.00 8.05 -18.08
N ASN A 132 -34.63 6.95 -18.49
CA ASN A 132 -35.70 6.27 -17.75
C ASN A 132 -35.26 4.86 -17.33
N GLY A 133 -35.90 4.31 -16.29
CA GLY A 133 -35.63 2.98 -15.77
C GLY A 133 -34.66 2.99 -14.57
N PRO A 134 -34.29 1.82 -14.02
CA PRO A 134 -33.47 1.72 -12.82
C PRO A 134 -32.06 2.32 -12.99
N LEU A 135 -31.60 3.13 -12.03
CA LEU A 135 -30.27 3.77 -12.06
C LEU A 135 -29.12 2.78 -12.29
N ALA A 136 -29.17 1.59 -11.66
CA ALA A 136 -28.14 0.56 -11.79
C ALA A 136 -27.97 0.09 -13.25
N GLU A 137 -29.07 -0.17 -13.95
CA GLU A 137 -29.04 -0.61 -15.35
C GLU A 137 -28.47 0.48 -16.28
N ARG A 138 -28.80 1.74 -16.02
CA ARG A 138 -28.27 2.89 -16.78
C ARG A 138 -26.78 3.08 -16.53
N MET A 139 -26.32 2.96 -15.28
CA MET A 139 -24.90 2.98 -14.91
C MET A 139 -24.11 1.88 -15.63
N GLU A 140 -24.65 0.66 -15.67
CA GLU A 140 -23.99 -0.45 -16.36
C GLU A 140 -23.96 -0.26 -17.88
N ALA A 141 -25.06 0.21 -18.47
CA ALA A 141 -25.11 0.51 -19.91
C ALA A 141 -24.10 1.60 -20.29
N HIS A 142 -24.00 2.65 -19.47
CA HIS A 142 -23.00 3.70 -19.66
C HIS A 142 -21.57 3.16 -19.57
N ARG A 143 -21.25 2.34 -18.56
CA ARG A 143 -19.91 1.72 -18.43
C ARG A 143 -19.56 0.80 -19.61
N ARG A 144 -20.52 0.02 -20.10
CA ARG A 144 -20.35 -0.83 -21.29
C ARG A 144 -20.12 0.00 -22.56
N ALA A 145 -20.77 1.16 -22.68
CA ALA A 145 -20.57 2.05 -23.83
C ALA A 145 -19.18 2.67 -23.86
N GLU A 146 -18.55 2.85 -22.69
CA GLU A 146 -17.19 3.38 -22.53
C GLU A 146 -16.11 2.29 -22.50
N GLU A 147 -16.48 1.02 -22.73
CA GLU A 147 -15.54 -0.09 -22.67
C GLU A 147 -14.53 -0.06 -23.82
N ILE A 148 -13.25 -0.06 -23.48
CA ILE A 148 -12.17 -0.10 -24.47
C ILE A 148 -11.96 -1.55 -24.92
N PRO A 149 -12.01 -1.85 -26.24
CA PRO A 149 -11.73 -3.19 -26.74
C PRO A 149 -10.36 -3.68 -26.26
N PRO A 150 -10.21 -4.94 -25.79
CA PRO A 150 -8.95 -5.43 -25.22
C PRO A 150 -7.72 -5.23 -26.14
N ALA A 151 -7.91 -5.39 -27.45
CA ALA A 151 -6.86 -5.19 -28.46
C ALA A 151 -6.33 -3.74 -28.54
N ARG A 152 -7.09 -2.76 -28.02
CA ARG A 152 -6.72 -1.34 -28.01
C ARG A 152 -6.20 -0.85 -26.67
N LEU A 153 -6.30 -1.67 -25.62
CA LEU A 153 -5.93 -1.26 -24.26
C LEU A 153 -4.48 -0.77 -24.16
N GLY A 154 -3.53 -1.51 -24.76
CA GLY A 154 -2.12 -1.11 -24.75
C GLY A 154 -1.87 0.23 -25.44
N GLU A 155 -2.47 0.44 -26.62
CA GLU A 155 -2.39 1.72 -27.35
C GLU A 155 -2.94 2.87 -26.50
N CYS A 156 -4.12 2.68 -25.88
CA CYS A 156 -4.72 3.67 -25.00
C CYS A 156 -3.82 3.99 -23.79
N ILE A 157 -3.29 2.97 -23.10
CA ILE A 157 -2.39 3.17 -21.95
C ILE A 157 -1.18 4.01 -22.33
N HIS A 158 -0.53 3.72 -23.46
CA HIS A 158 0.62 4.49 -23.91
C HIS A 158 0.26 5.94 -24.27
N ALA A 159 -0.86 6.15 -24.96
CA ALA A 159 -1.33 7.50 -25.30
C ALA A 159 -1.65 8.33 -24.04
N PHE A 160 -2.36 7.75 -23.08
CA PHE A 160 -2.68 8.40 -21.80
C PHE A 160 -1.44 8.68 -20.96
N SER A 161 -0.54 7.70 -20.83
CA SER A 161 0.70 7.85 -20.07
C SER A 161 1.58 8.97 -20.63
N SER A 162 1.75 9.02 -21.96
CA SER A 162 2.51 10.06 -22.63
C SER A 162 1.95 11.46 -22.35
N ALA A 163 0.63 11.64 -22.58
CA ALA A 163 -0.03 12.93 -22.36
C ALA A 163 0.02 13.39 -20.90
N LEU A 164 -0.20 12.46 -19.96
CA LEU A 164 -0.13 12.78 -18.52
C LEU A 164 1.30 13.10 -18.07
N ARG A 165 2.32 12.43 -18.63
CA ARG A 165 3.72 12.69 -18.26
C ARG A 165 4.14 14.12 -18.61
N ASP A 166 3.70 14.65 -19.75
CA ASP A 166 3.97 16.03 -20.14
C ASP A 166 3.29 17.05 -19.20
N ILE A 167 2.04 16.77 -18.82
CA ILE A 167 1.31 17.60 -17.85
C ILE A 167 2.01 17.57 -16.49
N VAL A 168 2.37 16.38 -15.98
CA VAL A 168 3.01 16.22 -14.67
C VAL A 168 4.36 16.93 -14.62
N ARG A 169 5.18 16.83 -15.68
CA ARG A 169 6.49 17.51 -15.75
C ARG A 169 6.42 19.03 -15.62
N SER A 170 5.28 19.64 -15.98
CA SER A 170 5.10 21.08 -15.83
C SER A 170 4.94 21.53 -14.37
N ALA A 171 4.50 20.63 -13.49
CA ALA A 171 4.22 20.92 -12.08
C ALA A 171 5.20 20.22 -11.12
N TYR A 172 5.75 19.07 -11.52
CA TYR A 172 6.63 18.24 -10.70
C TYR A 172 7.92 17.91 -11.46
N PRO A 173 9.11 18.16 -10.88
CA PRO A 173 10.37 17.83 -11.52
C PRO A 173 10.59 16.30 -11.50
N LEU A 174 10.17 15.62 -12.57
CA LEU A 174 10.43 14.19 -12.75
C LEU A 174 11.88 13.97 -13.20
N PRO A 175 12.59 12.95 -12.68
CA PRO A 175 13.92 12.60 -13.17
C PRO A 175 13.88 12.32 -14.67
N SER A 176 14.82 12.90 -15.41
CA SER A 176 14.82 12.82 -16.88
C SER A 176 15.00 11.40 -17.42
N ALA A 177 15.62 10.52 -16.62
CA ALA A 177 15.91 9.14 -16.98
C ALA A 177 14.89 8.12 -16.44
N GLU A 178 13.92 8.55 -15.63
CA GLU A 178 12.86 7.66 -15.15
C GLU A 178 11.97 7.22 -16.33
N THR A 179 11.70 5.92 -16.41
CA THR A 179 10.85 5.31 -17.44
C THR A 179 9.82 4.38 -16.81
N VAL A 180 8.66 4.25 -17.45
CA VAL A 180 7.63 3.25 -17.07
C VAL A 180 7.45 2.30 -18.24
N VAL A 181 7.54 1.00 -17.97
CA VAL A 181 7.21 -0.06 -18.92
C VAL A 181 5.83 -0.59 -18.58
N TYR A 182 4.98 -0.73 -19.59
CA TYR A 182 3.63 -1.24 -19.44
C TYR A 182 3.53 -2.64 -20.04
N GLU A 183 3.02 -3.57 -19.26
CA GLU A 183 2.73 -4.94 -19.69
C GLU A 183 1.23 -5.19 -19.56
N VAL A 184 0.58 -5.51 -20.67
CA VAL A 184 -0.83 -5.92 -20.66
C VAL A 184 -0.88 -7.43 -20.46
N VAL A 185 -1.47 -7.86 -19.35
CA VAL A 185 -1.59 -9.27 -18.97
C VAL A 185 -3.05 -9.65 -18.74
N THR A 186 -3.38 -10.92 -18.96
CA THR A 186 -4.70 -11.50 -18.67
C THR A 186 -4.59 -12.49 -17.51
N ASP A 187 -5.74 -12.97 -17.03
CA ASP A 187 -5.84 -14.06 -16.05
C ASP A 187 -5.14 -13.76 -14.72
N LYS A 188 -5.16 -12.49 -14.32
CA LYS A 188 -4.66 -12.02 -13.03
C LYS A 188 -5.82 -11.65 -12.10
N PRO A 189 -5.65 -11.81 -10.77
CA PRO A 189 -6.66 -11.42 -9.80
C PRO A 189 -6.76 -9.89 -9.59
N TRP A 190 -6.04 -9.09 -10.38
CA TRP A 190 -5.91 -7.64 -10.25
C TRP A 190 -6.06 -6.96 -11.62
N SER A 191 -6.49 -5.69 -11.61
CA SER A 191 -6.67 -4.86 -12.82
C SER A 191 -5.43 -4.05 -13.21
N GLY A 192 -4.48 -3.90 -12.30
CA GLY A 192 -3.18 -3.28 -12.52
C GLY A 192 -2.27 -3.50 -11.32
N PHE A 193 -0.97 -3.61 -11.57
CA PHE A 193 0.06 -3.75 -10.55
C PHE A 193 1.32 -3.02 -11.02
N ASN A 194 2.13 -2.51 -10.09
CA ASN A 194 3.38 -1.85 -10.42
C ASN A 194 4.51 -2.34 -9.52
N TYR A 195 5.71 -2.44 -10.08
CA TYR A 195 6.94 -2.66 -9.33
C TYR A 195 7.83 -1.42 -9.46
N TYR A 196 8.31 -0.91 -8.34
CA TYR A 196 9.35 0.12 -8.36
C TYR A 196 10.72 -0.56 -8.36
N GLU A 197 11.48 -0.39 -9.45
CA GLU A 197 12.79 -1.00 -9.63
C GLU A 197 13.93 -0.24 -8.92
N GLY A 198 13.64 0.92 -8.32
CA GLY A 198 14.65 1.76 -7.65
C GLY A 198 15.40 2.70 -8.60
N GLY A 199 16.40 3.39 -8.05
CA GLY A 199 17.34 4.21 -8.82
C GLY A 199 16.98 5.69 -8.97
N TYR A 200 15.86 6.14 -8.40
CA TYR A 200 15.39 7.53 -8.41
C TYR A 200 14.87 8.00 -7.05
#